data_AF-A0A661HGV6-F1
#
_entry.id   AF-A0A661HGV6-F1
#
_cell.length_a   1.000
_cell.length_b   1.000
_cell.length_c   1.000
_cell.angle_alpha   90.00
_cell.angle_beta   90.00
_cell.angle_gamma   90.00
#
_symmetry.space_group_name_H-M   'P 1'
#
loop_
_entity.id
_entity.type
_entity.pdbx_description
1 polymer ?
#
loop_
_entity_poly.entity_id
_entity_poly.type
_entity_poly.pdbx_seq_one_letter_code
_entity_poly.pdbx_strand_id
1 'polypeptide(L)'
;NRFIINSTVGLLGLMDPAKEYMHIPAHNEDFGQTLGFYGVGPGFHIVLPFFGPSNVRDLTGITIDAYVSPLVNIRGLENYKIPDNFAQSAAIVAWYFVNKNSLESGQYESIKKDAIELYPFLRDIYEQKRVSEIEE
;
A
#
# COMPACT_ATOMS: atom_id res chain seq x y z
N ASN A 1 3.72 18.14 2.66
CA ASN A 1 4.84 18.67 3.51
C ASN A 1 5.92 17.64 3.83
N ARG A 2 5.58 16.40 4.22
CA ARG A 2 6.60 15.35 4.51
C ARG A 2 7.59 15.10 3.37
N PHE A 3 7.12 15.02 2.12
CA PHE A 3 7.97 14.82 0.95
C PHE A 3 9.13 15.83 0.88
N ILE A 4 8.82 17.13 0.93
CA ILE A 4 9.83 18.18 0.85
C ILE A 4 10.83 18.04 2.00
N ILE A 5 10.34 17.91 3.23
CA ILE A 5 11.18 17.86 4.44
C ILE A 5 12.11 16.64 4.41
N ASN A 6 11.57 15.45 4.12
CA ASN A 6 12.34 14.22 4.10
C ASN A 6 13.32 14.19 2.92
N SER A 7 12.95 14.75 1.77
CA SER A 7 13.86 14.85 0.64
C SER A 7 15.02 15.83 0.88
N THR A 8 14.79 16.98 1.53
CA THR A 8 15.83 17.99 1.74
C THR A 8 16.68 17.73 2.99
N VAL A 9 16.03 17.55 4.15
CA VAL A 9 16.71 17.39 5.45
C VAL A 9 16.98 15.92 5.74
N GLY A 10 16.08 15.03 5.31
CA GLY A 10 16.17 13.59 5.55
C GLY A 10 17.03 12.82 4.55
N LEU A 11 18.02 13.47 3.94
CA LEU A 11 18.93 12.85 2.96
C LEU A 11 18.18 12.10 1.84
N LEU A 12 17.39 12.83 1.05
CA LEU A 12 16.56 12.26 -0.04
C LEU A 12 15.51 11.25 0.44
N GLY A 13 15.12 11.29 1.72
CA GLY A 13 14.12 10.42 2.31
C GLY A 13 14.67 9.15 2.96
N LEU A 14 15.99 9.02 3.09
CA LEU A 14 16.62 7.94 3.88
C LEU A 14 16.31 8.08 5.39
N MET A 15 16.04 9.30 5.85
CA MET A 15 15.62 9.61 7.21
C MET A 15 14.24 10.28 7.20
N ASP A 16 13.50 10.19 8.31
CA ASP A 16 12.15 10.77 8.46
C ASP A 16 12.09 11.90 9.51
N PRO A 17 12.82 13.02 9.30
CA PRO A 17 12.81 14.15 10.22
C PRO A 17 11.43 14.80 10.35
N ALA A 18 10.55 14.67 9.34
CA ALA A 18 9.17 15.15 9.42
C ALA A 18 8.39 14.47 10.54
N LYS A 19 8.60 13.15 10.74
CA LYS A 19 8.01 12.42 11.85
C LYS A 19 8.75 12.70 13.16
N GLU A 20 10.08 12.58 13.17
CA GLU A 20 10.88 12.59 14.41
C GLU A 20 10.94 13.96 15.10
N TYR A 21 11.05 15.04 14.33
CA TYR A 21 11.24 16.39 14.90
C TYR A 21 10.00 17.26 14.77
N MET A 22 9.20 17.04 13.74
CA MET A 22 8.02 17.87 13.44
C MET A 22 6.69 17.20 13.76
N HIS A 23 6.71 15.94 14.23
CA HIS A 23 5.53 15.17 14.62
C HIS A 23 4.44 15.13 13.54
N ILE A 24 4.83 15.13 12.27
CA ILE A 24 3.89 15.06 11.14
C ILE A 24 3.65 13.57 10.81
N PRO A 25 2.45 13.02 11.10
CA PRO A 25 2.16 11.61 10.88
C PRO A 25 2.16 11.24 9.39
N ALA A 26 2.42 9.95 9.13
CA ALA A 26 2.37 9.38 7.79
C ALA A 26 0.95 8.89 7.49
N HIS A 27 0.35 9.40 6.41
CA HIS A 27 -0.89 8.88 5.85
C HIS A 27 -0.56 8.23 4.51
N ASN A 28 -0.99 6.99 4.32
CA ASN A 28 -0.76 6.24 3.10
C ASN A 28 -2.08 6.10 2.34
N GLU A 29 -2.42 7.17 1.62
CA GLU A 29 -3.64 7.27 0.83
C GLU A 29 -3.53 6.54 -0.50
N ASP A 30 -4.59 5.85 -0.91
CA ASP A 30 -4.74 5.20 -2.22
C ASP A 30 -6.07 5.55 -2.90
N PHE A 31 -6.17 5.29 -4.19
CA PHE A 31 -7.38 5.65 -4.94
C PHE A 31 -8.60 4.82 -4.50
N GLY A 32 -8.39 3.62 -3.94
CA GLY A 32 -9.45 2.80 -3.35
C GLY A 32 -10.08 3.46 -2.12
N GLN A 33 -9.27 4.06 -1.23
CA GLN A 33 -9.75 4.85 -0.09
C GLN A 33 -10.49 6.08 -0.57
N THR A 34 -9.96 6.78 -1.58
CA THR A 34 -10.66 7.92 -2.20
C THR A 34 -12.06 7.53 -2.67
N LEU A 35 -12.20 6.42 -3.40
CA LEU A 35 -13.51 5.91 -3.82
C LEU A 35 -14.40 5.55 -2.61
N GLY A 36 -13.82 4.95 -1.58
CA GLY A 36 -14.51 4.62 -0.33
C GLY A 36 -15.08 5.84 0.38
N PHE A 37 -14.29 6.91 0.47
CA PHE A 37 -14.68 8.20 1.04
C PHE A 37 -15.87 8.82 0.28
N TYR A 38 -15.88 8.67 -1.05
CA TYR A 38 -17.02 9.10 -1.89
C TYR A 38 -18.20 8.11 -1.93
N GLY A 39 -18.22 7.11 -1.04
CA GLY A 39 -19.36 6.20 -0.86
C GLY A 39 -19.39 5.00 -1.80
N VAL A 40 -18.31 4.72 -2.54
CA VAL A 40 -18.18 3.48 -3.31
C VAL A 40 -17.91 2.32 -2.35
N GLY A 41 -18.85 1.37 -2.30
CA GLY A 41 -18.71 0.17 -1.48
C GLY A 41 -17.56 -0.75 -1.94
N PRO A 42 -17.07 -1.64 -1.06
CA PRO A 42 -15.92 -2.52 -1.35
C PRO A 42 -16.21 -3.55 -2.46
N GLY A 43 -17.48 -3.97 -2.63
CA GLY A 43 -17.85 -5.04 -3.54
C GLY A 43 -17.53 -6.42 -2.95
N PHE A 44 -17.25 -7.41 -3.81
CA PHE A 44 -16.88 -8.75 -3.34
C PHE A 44 -15.40 -8.81 -2.96
N HIS A 45 -15.12 -9.56 -1.90
CA HIS A 45 -13.75 -9.80 -1.44
C HIS A 45 -13.02 -10.75 -2.40
N ILE A 46 -11.75 -10.46 -2.68
CA ILE A 46 -10.86 -11.26 -3.52
C ILE A 46 -9.47 -11.32 -2.90
N VAL A 47 -8.78 -12.44 -3.08
CA VAL A 47 -7.36 -12.53 -2.73
C VAL A 47 -6.56 -12.50 -4.02
N LEU A 48 -5.75 -11.46 -4.17
CA LEU A 48 -4.89 -11.27 -5.32
C LEU A 48 -3.59 -12.07 -5.15
N PRO A 49 -3.12 -12.78 -6.18
CA PRO A 49 -1.81 -13.42 -6.15
C PRO A 49 -0.73 -12.39 -5.84
N PHE A 50 0.15 -12.69 -4.87
CA PHE A 50 1.25 -11.82 -4.41
C PHE A 50 0.84 -10.52 -3.67
N PHE A 51 -0.29 -9.90 -4.01
CA PHE A 51 -0.76 -8.65 -3.40
C PHE A 51 -1.59 -8.86 -2.11
N GLY A 52 -2.17 -10.04 -1.91
CA GLY A 52 -2.91 -10.39 -0.71
C GLY A 52 -4.42 -10.08 -0.76
N PRO A 53 -5.10 -10.02 0.40
CA PRO A 53 -6.53 -9.72 0.50
C PRO A 53 -6.88 -8.35 -0.12
N SER A 54 -8.00 -8.29 -0.83
CA SER A 54 -8.49 -7.11 -1.56
C SER A 54 -9.99 -7.19 -1.81
N ASN A 55 -10.56 -6.18 -2.47
CA ASN A 55 -11.95 -6.13 -2.93
C ASN A 55 -12.02 -5.43 -4.30
N VAL A 56 -13.20 -5.39 -4.92
CA VAL A 56 -13.38 -4.85 -6.29
C VAL A 56 -13.00 -3.37 -6.38
N ARG A 57 -13.37 -2.59 -5.37
CA ARG A 57 -13.03 -1.16 -5.29
C ARG A 57 -11.52 -0.98 -5.21
N ASP A 58 -10.87 -1.72 -4.32
CA ASP A 58 -9.44 -1.60 -4.05
C ASP A 58 -8.61 -2.13 -5.24
N LEU A 59 -9.09 -3.14 -5.97
CA LEU A 59 -8.49 -3.57 -7.25
C LEU A 59 -8.52 -2.45 -8.30
N THR A 60 -9.64 -1.72 -8.38
CA THR A 60 -9.77 -0.57 -9.27
C THR A 60 -8.81 0.55 -8.84
N GLY A 61 -8.71 0.79 -7.53
CA GLY A 61 -7.75 1.71 -6.94
C GLY A 61 -6.32 1.38 -7.33
N ILE A 62 -5.87 0.15 -7.07
CA ILE A 62 -4.53 -0.36 -7.43
C ILE A 62 -4.23 -0.14 -8.92
N THR A 63 -5.20 -0.36 -9.80
CA THR A 63 -5.02 -0.18 -11.26
C THR A 63 -4.79 1.28 -11.62
N ILE A 64 -5.53 2.19 -11.01
CA ILE A 64 -5.41 3.64 -11.23
C ILE A 64 -4.11 4.16 -10.62
N ASP A 65 -3.78 3.74 -9.40
CA ASP A 65 -2.52 4.09 -8.73
C ASP A 65 -1.31 3.59 -9.54
N ALA A 66 -1.37 2.37 -10.07
CA ALA A 66 -0.34 1.86 -10.97
C ALA A 66 -0.26 2.67 -12.27
N TYR A 67 -1.39 3.15 -12.79
CA TYR A 67 -1.44 3.96 -14.00
C TYR A 67 -0.70 5.30 -13.86
N VAL A 68 -0.79 5.93 -12.68
CA VAL A 68 -0.18 7.24 -12.42
C VAL A 68 1.17 7.14 -11.70
N SER A 69 1.62 5.93 -11.37
CA SER A 69 2.85 5.71 -10.63
C SER A 69 4.09 5.89 -11.52
N PRO A 70 5.11 6.66 -11.07
CA PRO A 70 6.38 6.77 -11.79
C PRO A 70 7.20 5.47 -11.74
N LEU A 71 6.78 4.48 -10.94
CA LEU A 71 7.44 3.17 -10.81
C LEU A 71 6.99 2.16 -11.88
N VAL A 72 5.96 2.49 -12.66
CA VAL A 72 5.44 1.61 -13.72
C VAL A 72 5.63 2.31 -15.06
N ASN A 73 6.28 1.64 -16.01
CA ASN A 73 6.46 2.18 -17.36
C ASN A 73 5.18 1.97 -18.18
N ILE A 74 4.43 3.05 -18.38
CA ILE A 74 3.17 3.05 -19.10
C ILE A 74 3.28 3.98 -20.28
N ARG A 75 2.75 3.52 -21.42
CA ARG A 75 2.72 4.29 -22.67
C ARG A 75 2.04 5.64 -22.44
N GLY A 76 2.75 6.73 -22.73
CA GLY A 76 2.29 8.10 -22.51
C GLY A 76 2.83 8.78 -21.25
N LEU A 77 3.45 8.05 -20.32
CA LEU A 77 4.12 8.59 -19.12
C LEU A 77 5.64 8.34 -19.12
N GLU A 78 6.19 8.01 -20.30
CA GLU A 78 7.58 7.58 -20.49
C GLU A 78 8.62 8.61 -20.01
N ASN A 79 8.28 9.90 -20.04
CA ASN A 79 9.15 11.00 -19.59
C ASN A 79 9.23 11.12 -18.05
N TYR A 80 8.36 10.44 -17.32
CA TYR A 80 8.25 10.52 -15.86
C TYR A 80 8.59 9.18 -15.16
N LYS A 81 9.07 8.19 -15.92
CA LYS A 81 9.44 6.88 -15.39
C LYS A 81 10.71 6.97 -14.54
N ILE A 82 10.73 6.22 -13.44
CA ILE A 82 11.95 6.00 -12.63
C ILE A 82 12.69 4.75 -13.12
N PRO A 83 12.03 3.59 -13.36
CA PRO A 83 12.71 2.40 -13.87
C PRO A 83 12.76 2.40 -15.40
N ASP A 84 13.90 2.00 -15.96
CA ASP A 84 14.08 2.00 -17.41
C ASP A 84 13.41 0.81 -18.11
N ASN A 85 13.29 -0.31 -17.40
CA ASN A 85 12.76 -1.56 -17.92
C ASN A 85 11.82 -2.27 -16.93
N PHE A 86 11.09 -3.26 -17.45
CA PHE A 86 10.14 -4.04 -16.67
C PHE A 86 10.79 -4.80 -15.51
N ALA A 87 12.01 -5.33 -15.69
CA ALA A 87 12.69 -6.10 -14.64
C ALA A 87 13.03 -5.22 -13.42
N GLN A 88 13.45 -3.97 -13.63
CA GLN A 88 13.70 -3.02 -12.54
C GLN A 88 12.39 -2.64 -11.83
N SER A 89 11.32 -2.37 -12.58
CA SER A 89 10.00 -2.08 -12.00
C SER A 89 9.51 -3.25 -11.14
N ALA A 90 9.56 -4.48 -11.68
CA ALA A 90 9.19 -5.68 -10.96
C ALA A 90 10.06 -5.90 -9.71
N ALA A 91 11.38 -5.64 -9.79
CA ALA A 91 12.28 -5.76 -8.64
C ALA A 91 11.95 -4.76 -7.53
N ILE A 92 11.67 -3.49 -7.88
CA ILE A 92 11.28 -2.45 -6.92
C ILE A 92 9.95 -2.81 -6.25
N VAL A 93 8.96 -3.23 -7.04
CA VAL A 93 7.64 -3.63 -6.54
C VAL A 93 7.76 -4.85 -5.63
N ALA A 94 8.50 -5.88 -6.05
CA ALA A 94 8.73 -7.08 -5.23
C ALA A 94 9.43 -6.72 -3.91
N TRP A 95 10.46 -5.89 -3.96
CA TRP A 95 11.14 -5.40 -2.75
C TRP A 95 10.19 -4.65 -1.82
N TYR A 96 9.36 -3.76 -2.36
CA TYR A 96 8.33 -3.06 -1.60
C TYR A 96 7.37 -4.02 -0.90
N PHE A 97 6.86 -5.03 -1.61
CA PHE A 97 5.95 -6.01 -1.04
C PHE A 97 6.62 -6.88 0.03
N VAL A 98 7.85 -7.32 -0.18
CA VAL A 98 8.61 -8.08 0.83
C VAL A 98 8.83 -7.23 2.08
N ASN A 99 9.20 -5.96 1.91
CA ASN A 99 9.41 -5.05 3.04
C ASN A 99 8.11 -4.75 3.79
N LYS A 100 7.01 -4.47 3.07
CA LYS A 100 5.69 -4.17 3.65
C LYS A 100 5.09 -5.36 4.39
N ASN A 101 5.33 -6.58 3.90
CA ASN A 101 4.83 -7.81 4.50
C ASN A 101 5.87 -8.50 5.39
N SER A 102 6.93 -7.80 5.80
CA SER A 102 7.89 -8.34 6.75
C SER A 102 7.24 -8.43 8.13
N LEU A 103 6.66 -9.60 8.42
CA LEU A 103 6.13 -9.90 9.75
C LEU A 103 7.30 -10.17 10.69
N GLU A 104 7.21 -9.67 11.92
CA GLU A 104 8.15 -10.10 12.96
C GLU A 104 7.97 -11.59 13.24
N SER A 105 9.05 -12.23 13.66
CA SER A 105 9.05 -13.66 13.99
C SER A 105 7.95 -13.98 15.02
N GLY A 106 7.03 -14.87 14.65
CA GLY A 106 5.94 -15.33 15.53
C GLY A 106 4.59 -14.63 15.36
N GLN A 107 4.50 -13.47 14.69
CA GLN A 107 3.22 -12.77 14.49
C GLN A 107 2.22 -13.58 13.65
N TYR A 108 2.72 -14.27 12.62
CA TYR A 108 1.87 -15.15 11.81
C TYR A 108 1.29 -16.31 12.64
N GLU A 109 2.11 -16.93 13.47
CA GLU A 109 1.68 -18.06 14.31
C GLU A 109 0.71 -17.62 15.40
N SER A 110 0.85 -16.40 15.96
CA SER A 110 -0.14 -15.88 16.92
C SER A 110 -1.50 -15.63 16.25
N ILE A 111 -1.51 -14.98 15.09
CA ILE A 111 -2.73 -14.76 14.28
C ILE A 111 -3.42 -16.09 13.97
N LYS A 112 -2.64 -17.09 13.56
CA LYS A 112 -3.14 -18.41 13.22
C LYS A 112 -3.65 -19.20 14.43
N LYS A 113 -2.98 -19.10 15.57
CA LYS A 113 -3.33 -19.82 16.80
C LYS A 113 -4.65 -19.33 17.39
N ASP A 114 -4.91 -18.03 17.31
CA ASP A 114 -6.09 -17.40 17.90
C ASP A 114 -7.32 -17.51 16.97
N ALA A 115 -7.11 -17.78 15.68
CA ALA A 115 -8.17 -17.93 14.70
C ALA A 115 -8.80 -19.34 14.73
N ILE A 116 -10.12 -19.41 14.87
CA ILE A 116 -10.89 -20.66 14.67
C ILE A 116 -10.83 -21.06 13.18
N GLU A 117 -11.06 -20.09 12.29
CA GLU A 117 -10.90 -20.24 10.84
C GLU A 117 -10.04 -19.10 10.29
N LEU A 118 -8.88 -19.44 9.74
CA LEU A 118 -7.86 -18.45 9.35
C LEU A 118 -8.33 -17.54 8.21
N TYR A 119 -8.99 -18.09 7.19
CA TYR A 119 -9.35 -17.30 6.01
C TYR A 119 -10.39 -16.20 6.30
N PRO A 120 -11.57 -16.53 6.91
CA PRO A 120 -12.54 -15.50 7.28
C PRO A 120 -11.95 -14.47 8.25
N PHE A 121 -11.11 -14.91 9.18
CA PHE A 121 -10.43 -14.01 10.12
C PHE A 121 -9.54 -12.99 9.41
N LEU A 122 -8.67 -13.42 8.49
CA LEU A 122 -7.80 -12.53 7.72
C LEU A 122 -8.60 -11.57 6.82
N ARG A 123 -9.68 -12.06 6.22
CA ARG A 123 -10.60 -11.22 5.44
C ARG A 123 -11.20 -10.13 6.33
N ASP A 124 -11.73 -10.49 7.48
CA ASP A 124 -12.43 -9.55 8.35
C ASP A 124 -11.46 -8.49 8.92
N ILE A 125 -10.22 -8.89 9.25
CA ILE A 125 -9.14 -7.96 9.61
C ILE A 125 -8.87 -6.97 8.47
N TYR A 126 -8.77 -7.47 7.23
CA TYR A 126 -8.52 -6.62 6.07
C TYR A 126 -9.65 -5.60 5.87
N GLU A 127 -10.91 -6.04 5.87
CA GLU A 127 -12.05 -5.13 5.66
C GLU A 127 -12.18 -4.10 6.79
N GLN A 128 -11.99 -4.51 8.06
CA GLN A 128 -11.98 -3.59 9.20
C GLN A 128 -10.88 -2.53 9.07
N LYS A 129 -9.67 -2.97 8.67
CA LYS A 129 -8.56 -2.06 8.43
C LYS A 129 -8.89 -1.05 7.33
N ARG A 130 -9.48 -1.48 6.21
CA ARG A 130 -9.86 -0.59 5.10
C ARG A 130 -10.90 0.44 5.51
N VAL A 131 -11.89 0.06 6.33
CA VAL A 131 -12.86 1.01 6.88
C VAL A 131 -12.15 2.08 7.71
N SER A 132 -11.24 1.67 8.61
CA SER A 132 -10.47 2.61 9.43
C SER A 132 -9.61 3.56 8.59
N GLU A 133 -8.99 3.08 7.51
CA GLU A 133 -8.17 3.92 6.62
C GLU A 133 -9.01 4.93 5.80
N ILE A 134 -10.30 4.67 5.57
CA ILE A 134 -11.21 5.58 4.84
C ILE A 134 -11.77 6.67 5.76
N GLU A 135 -11.88 6.37 7.05
CA GLU A 135 -12.39 7.29 8.08
C GLU A 135 -11.33 8.24 8.63
N GLU A 136 -10.05 7.97 8.36
CA GLU A 136 -8.89 8.78 8.78
C GLU A 136 -8.87 10.18 8.12
#